data_AF-A0A847NB92-F1
#
_entry.id   AF-A0A847NB92-F1
#
_cell.length_a   1.000
_cell.length_b   1.000
_cell.length_c   1.000
_cell.angle_alpha   90.00
_cell.angle_beta   90.00
_cell.angle_gamma   90.00
#
_symmetry.space_group_name_H-M   'P 1'
#
loop_
_entity.id
_entity.type
_entity.pdbx_description
1 polymer ?
#
loop_
_entity_poly.entity_id
_entity_poly.type
_entity_poly.pdbx_seq_one_letter_code
_entity_poly.pdbx_strand_id
1 'polypeptide(L)'
;INHDIDDALRGGILELSSIPEKCIEVLGDTHKKRINTMITDIITESMGKNEILISSRVRQATNCLREFMFQNVYIGSDAKAEEEKTKNIICSLYEYYVQNPDEIPIENIRGNRDADIERLACDYIAGMSDRFAVNKFTELFIPSPWRV
;
A
#
# COMPACT_ATOMS: atom_id res chain seq x y z
N ILE A 1 3.42 8.40 -2.48
CA ILE A 1 4.12 9.55 -1.84
C ILE A 1 3.39 10.86 -2.06
N ASN A 2 3.28 11.40 -3.29
CA ASN A 2 2.70 12.75 -3.47
C ASN A 2 1.22 12.85 -3.06
N HIS A 3 0.42 11.82 -3.34
CA HIS A 3 -0.97 11.74 -2.87
C HIS A 3 -1.04 11.59 -1.34
N ASP A 4 -0.22 10.69 -0.78
CA ASP A 4 -0.19 10.42 0.67
C ASP A 4 0.20 11.65 1.49
N ILE A 5 1.07 12.53 0.97
CA ILE A 5 1.39 13.81 1.61
C ILE A 5 0.12 14.66 1.72
N ASP A 6 -0.65 14.77 0.63
CA ASP A 6 -1.86 15.59 0.64
C ASP A 6 -2.97 14.96 1.50
N ASP A 7 -3.03 13.63 1.58
CA ASP A 7 -3.94 12.93 2.49
C ASP A 7 -3.56 13.16 3.95
N ALA A 8 -2.26 13.07 4.27
CA ALA A 8 -1.76 13.33 5.61
C ALA A 8 -2.00 14.80 6.04
N LEU A 9 -1.83 15.75 5.12
CA LEU A 9 -2.18 17.16 5.35
C LEU A 9 -3.68 17.35 5.55
N ARG A 10 -4.53 16.75 4.70
CA ARG A 10 -5.99 16.84 4.81
C ARG A 10 -6.54 16.17 6.07
N GLY A 11 -5.93 15.06 6.48
CA GLY A 11 -6.27 14.32 7.70
C GLY A 11 -5.71 14.95 8.98
N GLY A 12 -4.96 16.05 8.90
CA GLY A 12 -4.34 16.71 10.05
C GLY A 12 -3.22 15.89 10.71
N ILE A 13 -2.71 14.86 10.03
CA ILE A 13 -1.59 14.03 10.49
C ILE A 13 -0.27 14.81 10.33
N LEU A 14 -0.18 15.65 9.30
CA LEU A 14 0.96 16.52 9.04
C LEU A 14 0.52 17.97 8.87
N GLU A 15 1.44 18.87 9.19
CA GLU A 15 1.38 20.26 8.73
C GLU A 15 2.41 20.49 7.62
N LEU A 16 2.12 21.41 6.69
CA LEU A 16 3.06 21.72 5.60
C LEU A 16 4.43 22.21 6.12
N SER A 17 4.41 22.91 7.26
CA SER A 17 5.58 23.40 8.01
C SER A 17 6.49 22.27 8.52
N SER A 18 5.95 21.05 8.70
CA SER A 18 6.71 19.91 9.18
C SER A 18 7.56 19.24 8.09
N ILE A 19 7.24 19.48 6.82
CA ILE A 19 7.98 18.90 5.70
C ILE A 19 9.36 19.58 5.60
N PRO A 20 10.46 18.81 5.47
CA PRO A 20 11.80 19.38 5.38
C PRO A 20 11.91 20.44 4.28
N GLU A 21 12.36 21.64 4.64
CA GLU A 21 12.45 22.79 3.73
C GLU A 21 13.25 22.48 2.47
N LYS A 22 14.35 21.72 2.61
CA LYS A 22 15.17 21.25 1.48
C LYS A 22 14.38 20.42 0.46
N CYS A 23 13.37 19.67 0.90
CA CYS A 23 12.50 18.92 -0.01
C CYS A 23 11.54 19.85 -0.75
N ILE A 24 10.97 20.83 -0.04
CA ILE A 24 10.07 21.84 -0.62
C ILE A 24 10.81 22.70 -1.64
N GLU A 25 12.03 23.13 -1.33
CA GLU A 25 12.86 23.96 -2.21
C GLU A 25 13.17 23.25 -3.54
N VAL A 26 13.48 21.95 -3.48
CA VAL A 26 13.82 21.18 -4.67
C VAL A 26 12.60 20.71 -5.44
N LEU A 27 11.58 20.17 -4.75
CA LEU A 27 10.47 19.48 -5.39
C LEU A 27 9.27 20.42 -5.60
N GLY A 28 8.99 21.28 -4.62
CA GLY A 28 7.84 22.18 -4.60
C GLY A 28 6.95 21.98 -3.37
N ASP A 29 6.24 23.05 -3.03
CA ASP A 29 5.29 23.15 -1.91
C ASP A 29 3.93 22.47 -2.19
N THR A 30 3.50 22.42 -3.45
CA THR A 30 2.24 21.81 -3.85
C THR A 30 2.43 20.47 -4.55
N HIS A 31 1.42 19.61 -4.48
CA HIS A 31 1.34 18.35 -5.22
C HIS A 31 1.72 18.49 -6.69
N LYS A 32 1.11 19.48 -7.36
CA LYS A 32 1.33 19.74 -8.78
C LYS A 32 2.78 20.12 -9.07
N LYS A 33 3.39 20.99 -8.25
CA LYS A 33 4.79 21.38 -8.42
C LYS A 33 5.73 20.18 -8.21
N ARG A 34 5.54 19.39 -7.15
CA ARG A 34 6.35 18.18 -6.88
C ARG A 34 6.34 17.20 -8.03
N ILE A 35 5.15 16.86 -8.52
CA ILE A 35 5.01 15.94 -9.67
C ILE A 35 5.67 16.52 -10.91
N ASN A 36 5.40 17.80 -11.22
CA ASN A 36 5.97 18.44 -12.40
C ASN A 36 7.50 18.43 -12.35
N THR A 37 8.09 18.80 -11.22
CA THR A 37 9.55 18.80 -11.05
C THR A 37 10.15 17.42 -11.24
N MET A 38 9.59 16.38 -10.62
CA MET A 38 10.09 15.01 -10.76
C MET A 38 9.98 14.51 -12.20
N ILE A 39 8.85 14.74 -12.87
CA ILE A 39 8.62 14.30 -14.25
C ILE A 39 9.54 15.04 -15.21
N THR A 40 9.62 16.37 -15.10
CA THR A 40 10.48 17.17 -15.98
C THR A 40 11.95 16.79 -15.80
N ASP A 41 12.42 16.60 -14.57
CA ASP A 41 13.79 16.17 -14.30
C ASP A 41 14.07 14.78 -14.91
N ILE A 42 13.16 13.83 -14.75
CA ILE A 42 13.30 12.50 -15.37
C ILE A 42 13.37 12.59 -16.89
N ILE A 43 12.47 13.36 -17.52
CA ILE A 43 12.47 13.53 -18.98
C ILE A 43 13.81 14.13 -19.41
N THR A 44 14.19 15.26 -18.84
CA THR A 44 15.43 15.97 -19.20
C THR A 44 16.67 15.09 -19.00
N GLU A 45 16.76 14.37 -17.89
CA GLU A 45 17.90 13.51 -17.59
C GLU A 45 17.94 12.24 -18.44
N SER A 46 16.80 11.77 -18.93
CA SER A 46 16.71 10.56 -19.76
C SER A 46 16.79 10.84 -21.26
N MET A 47 16.64 12.10 -21.69
CA MET A 47 16.66 12.47 -23.11
C MET A 47 17.97 12.04 -23.80
N GLY A 48 17.83 11.31 -24.91
CA GLY A 48 18.96 10.84 -25.71
C GLY A 48 19.75 9.69 -25.08
N LYS A 49 19.24 9.08 -24.00
CA LYS A 49 19.86 7.93 -23.31
C LYS A 49 18.93 6.72 -23.41
N ASN A 50 19.50 5.52 -23.33
CA ASN A 50 18.74 4.26 -23.29
C ASN A 50 18.33 3.87 -21.86
N GLU A 51 18.35 4.82 -20.92
CA GLU A 51 18.09 4.58 -19.50
C GLU A 51 17.21 5.69 -18.93
N ILE A 52 16.36 5.34 -17.96
CA ILE A 52 15.56 6.29 -17.20
C ILE A 52 16.38 6.81 -16.02
N LEU A 53 16.72 8.09 -16.07
CA LEU A 53 17.55 8.76 -15.08
C LEU A 53 16.75 9.84 -14.34
N ILE A 54 17.22 10.15 -13.14
CA ILE A 54 16.76 11.26 -12.31
C ILE A 54 18.02 11.88 -11.70
N SER A 55 18.07 13.21 -11.67
CA SER A 55 19.23 13.95 -11.20
C SER A 55 19.52 13.62 -9.74
N SER A 56 20.79 13.74 -9.35
CA SER A 56 21.20 13.51 -7.95
C SER A 56 20.43 14.40 -6.99
N ARG A 57 20.20 15.67 -7.37
CA ARG A 57 19.46 16.66 -6.59
C ARG A 57 18.01 16.24 -6.34
N VAL A 58 17.26 15.90 -7.39
CA VAL A 58 15.85 15.50 -7.26
C VAL A 58 15.72 14.15 -6.57
N ARG A 59 16.65 13.21 -6.83
CA ARG A 59 16.70 11.90 -6.16
C ARG A 59 16.89 12.05 -4.65
N GLN A 60 17.84 12.87 -4.21
CA GLN A 60 18.12 13.10 -2.79
C GLN A 60 16.90 13.72 -2.09
N ALA A 61 16.29 14.75 -2.69
CA ALA A 61 15.09 15.37 -2.13
C ALA A 61 13.91 14.38 -2.07
N THR A 62 13.73 13.56 -3.10
CA THR A 62 12.67 12.53 -3.13
C THR A 62 12.89 11.48 -2.05
N ASN A 63 14.13 11.03 -1.83
CA ASN A 63 14.46 10.07 -0.78
C ASN A 63 14.26 10.65 0.62
N CYS A 64 14.73 11.89 0.85
CA CYS A 64 14.52 12.58 2.12
C CYS A 64 13.01 12.75 2.43
N LEU A 65 12.21 13.14 1.43
CA LEU A 65 10.77 13.25 1.58
C LEU A 65 10.10 11.91 1.88
N ARG A 66 10.57 10.82 1.25
CA ARG A 66 10.08 9.46 1.52
C ARG A 66 10.39 9.02 2.95
N GLU A 67 11.63 9.24 3.40
CA GLU A 67 12.06 8.91 4.76
C GLU A 67 11.25 9.70 5.80
N PHE A 68 11.04 10.99 5.56
CA PHE A 68 10.19 11.83 6.39
C PHE A 68 8.76 11.27 6.50
N MET A 69 8.13 10.94 5.36
CA MET A 69 6.79 10.35 5.35
C MET A 69 6.75 9.02 6.10
N PHE A 70 7.80 8.21 5.97
CA PHE A 70 7.90 6.94 6.68
C PHE A 70 7.92 7.11 8.19
N GLN A 71 8.71 8.05 8.70
CA GLN A 71 8.82 8.28 10.14
C GLN A 71 7.58 8.96 10.74
N ASN A 72 6.90 9.83 9.99
CA ASN A 72 5.87 10.71 10.57
C ASN A 72 4.44 10.32 10.19
N VAL A 73 4.24 9.51 9.15
CA VAL A 73 2.89 9.10 8.69
C VAL A 73 2.72 7.59 8.79
N TYR A 74 3.73 6.82 8.40
CA TYR A 74 3.61 5.36 8.37
C TYR A 74 4.02 4.68 9.69
N ILE A 75 5.04 5.19 10.40
CA ILE A 75 5.47 4.64 11.69
C ILE A 75 4.59 5.18 12.82
N GLY A 76 3.97 4.28 13.59
CA GLY A 76 3.31 4.61 14.86
C GLY A 76 1.94 5.29 14.73
N SER A 77 1.34 5.30 13.54
CA SER A 77 -0.04 5.73 13.35
C SER A 77 -1.04 4.70 13.91
N ASP A 78 -2.27 5.12 14.16
CA ASP A 78 -3.38 4.23 14.57
C ASP A 78 -3.56 3.05 13.59
N ALA A 79 -3.15 3.22 12.33
CA ALA A 79 -3.11 2.16 11.33
C ALA A 79 -2.26 0.95 11.76
N LYS A 80 -1.26 1.13 12.64
CA LYS A 80 -0.45 0.04 13.19
C LYS A 80 -1.23 -0.85 14.16
N ALA A 81 -2.23 -0.31 14.86
CA ALA A 81 -3.14 -1.12 15.69
C ALA A 81 -4.09 -1.95 14.82
N GLU A 82 -4.49 -1.42 13.67
CA GLU A 82 -5.25 -2.15 12.65
C GLU A 82 -4.38 -3.11 11.83
N GLU A 83 -3.07 -2.88 11.73
CA GLU A 83 -2.12 -3.77 11.04
C GLU A 83 -2.08 -5.16 11.67
N GLU A 84 -2.01 -5.25 13.00
CA GLU A 84 -2.05 -6.54 13.71
C GLU A 84 -3.40 -7.26 13.51
N LYS A 85 -4.52 -6.53 13.53
CA LYS A 85 -5.85 -7.12 13.23
C LYS A 85 -5.92 -7.61 11.78
N THR A 86 -5.39 -6.83 10.85
CA THR A 86 -5.36 -7.18 9.43
C THR A 86 -4.50 -8.42 9.20
N LYS A 87 -3.33 -8.48 9.82
CA LYS A 87 -2.46 -9.65 9.79
C LYS A 87 -3.17 -10.89 10.33
N ASN A 88 -3.88 -10.77 11.45
CA ASN A 88 -4.67 -11.88 12.00
C ASN A 88 -5.75 -12.34 11.02
N ILE A 89 -6.49 -11.41 10.39
CA ILE A 89 -7.49 -11.74 9.36
C ILE A 89 -6.87 -12.55 8.23
N ILE A 90 -5.76 -12.06 7.66
CA ILE A 90 -5.08 -12.70 6.54
C ILE A 90 -4.52 -14.08 6.92
N CYS A 91 -3.89 -14.20 8.09
CA CYS A 91 -3.37 -15.48 8.58
C CYS A 91 -4.49 -16.51 8.79
N SER A 92 -5.60 -16.13 9.42
CA SER A 92 -6.72 -17.04 9.64
C SER A 92 -7.40 -17.46 8.33
N LEU A 93 -7.57 -16.53 7.38
CA LEU A 93 -8.11 -16.88 6.05
C LEU A 93 -7.17 -17.83 5.30
N TYR A 94 -5.86 -17.59 5.36
CA TYR A 94 -4.86 -18.46 4.75
C TYR A 94 -4.92 -19.87 5.33
N GLU A 95 -4.87 -20.00 6.66
CA GLU A 95 -4.96 -21.30 7.33
C GLU A 95 -6.25 -22.03 6.98
N TYR A 96 -7.37 -21.32 6.92
CA TYR A 96 -8.66 -21.89 6.54
C TYR A 96 -8.68 -22.43 5.12
N TYR A 97 -8.22 -21.67 4.13
CA TYR A 97 -8.24 -22.11 2.74
C TYR A 97 -7.21 -23.19 2.44
N VAL A 98 -6.07 -23.22 3.15
CA VAL A 98 -5.11 -24.33 3.06
C VAL A 98 -5.71 -25.62 3.61
N GLN A 99 -6.49 -25.55 4.71
CA GLN A 99 -7.17 -26.71 5.28
C GLN A 99 -8.44 -27.12 4.52
N ASN A 100 -9.06 -26.19 3.79
CA ASN A 100 -10.32 -26.37 3.07
C ASN A 100 -10.19 -25.90 1.61
N PRO A 101 -9.36 -26.56 0.78
CA PRO A 101 -9.09 -26.11 -0.58
C PRO A 101 -10.33 -26.09 -1.49
N ASP A 102 -11.34 -26.92 -1.20
CA ASP A 102 -12.61 -26.95 -1.94
C ASP A 102 -13.46 -25.67 -1.77
N GLU A 103 -13.18 -24.86 -0.74
CA GLU A 103 -13.83 -23.56 -0.50
C GLU A 103 -13.22 -22.43 -1.34
N ILE A 104 -12.11 -22.69 -2.03
CA ILE A 104 -11.52 -21.75 -2.99
C ILE A 104 -12.34 -21.81 -4.29
N PRO A 105 -12.83 -20.66 -4.82
CA PRO A 105 -13.61 -20.65 -6.05
C PRO A 105 -12.90 -21.33 -7.23
N ILE A 106 -13.64 -22.15 -7.97
CA ILE A 106 -13.09 -22.97 -9.06
C ILE A 106 -12.41 -22.17 -10.18
N GLU A 107 -12.77 -20.89 -10.33
CA GLU A 107 -12.16 -19.97 -11.29
C GLU A 107 -10.67 -19.72 -10.98
N ASN A 108 -10.33 -19.61 -9.69
CA ASN A 108 -8.96 -19.45 -9.21
C ASN A 108 -8.15 -20.74 -9.40
N ILE A 109 -8.78 -21.91 -9.24
CA ILE A 109 -8.17 -23.23 -9.43
C ILE A 109 -7.90 -23.50 -10.92
N ARG A 110 -8.85 -23.14 -11.81
CA ARG A 110 -8.75 -23.40 -13.26
C ARG A 110 -7.66 -22.58 -13.94
N GLY A 111 -7.40 -21.37 -13.44
CA GLY A 111 -6.33 -20.51 -13.95
C GLY A 111 -4.92 -20.99 -13.61
N ASN A 112 -4.78 -21.88 -12.62
CA ASN A 112 -3.48 -22.25 -12.05
C ASN A 112 -3.45 -23.74 -11.63
N ARG A 113 -3.75 -24.65 -12.57
CA ARG A 113 -3.90 -26.10 -12.32
C ARG A 113 -2.66 -26.81 -11.76
N ASP A 114 -1.48 -26.21 -11.92
CA ASP A 114 -0.20 -26.75 -11.45
C ASP A 114 0.28 -26.11 -10.14
N ALA A 115 -0.49 -25.15 -9.58
CA ALA A 115 -0.14 -24.50 -8.32
C ALA A 115 -0.49 -25.38 -7.12
N ASP A 116 0.34 -25.32 -6.08
CA ASP A 116 0.04 -25.92 -4.79
C ASP A 116 -1.10 -25.15 -4.08
N ILE A 117 -1.69 -25.79 -3.07
CA ILE A 117 -2.85 -25.26 -2.35
C ILE A 117 -2.48 -23.95 -1.65
N GLU A 118 -1.27 -23.87 -1.11
CA GLU A 118 -0.69 -22.69 -0.47
C GLU A 118 -0.67 -21.50 -1.43
N ARG A 119 -0.24 -21.71 -2.68
CA ARG A 119 -0.23 -20.67 -3.70
C ARG A 119 -1.63 -20.27 -4.14
N LEU A 120 -2.54 -21.23 -4.31
CA LEU A 120 -3.94 -20.95 -4.63
C LEU A 120 -4.62 -20.13 -3.53
N ALA A 121 -4.38 -20.45 -2.26
CA ALA A 121 -4.86 -19.69 -1.12
C ALA A 121 -4.28 -18.26 -1.11
N CYS A 122 -2.96 -18.11 -1.34
CA CYS A 122 -2.31 -16.81 -1.46
C CYS A 122 -2.94 -15.95 -2.56
N ASP A 123 -3.07 -16.50 -3.77
CA ASP A 123 -3.57 -15.77 -4.93
C ASP A 123 -5.05 -15.40 -4.76
N TYR A 124 -5.86 -16.27 -4.15
CA TYR A 124 -7.26 -15.97 -3.84
C TYR A 124 -7.39 -14.85 -2.82
N ILE A 125 -6.63 -14.90 -1.72
CA ILE A 125 -6.65 -13.86 -0.68
C ILE A 125 -6.13 -12.53 -1.23
N ALA A 126 -5.06 -12.54 -2.04
CA ALA A 126 -4.51 -11.34 -2.67
C ALA A 126 -5.50 -10.69 -3.67
N GLY A 127 -6.45 -11.45 -4.21
CA GLY A 127 -7.53 -10.95 -5.06
C GLY A 127 -8.70 -10.31 -4.29
N MET A 128 -8.73 -10.40 -2.96
CA MET A 128 -9.79 -9.84 -2.14
C MET A 128 -9.65 -8.31 -1.99
N SER A 129 -10.77 -7.60 -2.00
CA SER A 129 -10.80 -6.25 -1.43
C SER A 129 -10.86 -6.32 0.09
N ASP A 130 -10.35 -5.30 0.79
CA ASP A 130 -10.36 -5.23 2.27
C ASP A 130 -11.74 -5.54 2.87
N ARG A 131 -12.79 -4.92 2.30
CA ARG A 131 -14.18 -5.14 2.74
C ARG A 131 -14.62 -6.59 2.55
N PHE A 132 -14.20 -7.23 1.46
CA PHE A 132 -14.53 -8.63 1.21
C PHE A 132 -13.80 -9.56 2.18
N ALA A 133 -12.51 -9.33 2.42
CA ALA A 133 -11.72 -10.12 3.38
C ALA A 133 -12.30 -10.04 4.80
N VAL A 134 -12.66 -8.84 5.27
CA VAL A 134 -13.31 -8.64 6.59
C VAL A 134 -14.65 -9.37 6.67
N ASN A 135 -15.48 -9.27 5.63
CA ASN A 135 -16.77 -9.95 5.59
C ASN A 135 -16.60 -11.48 5.63
N LYS A 136 -15.66 -12.01 4.84
CA LYS A 136 -15.40 -13.46 4.80
C LYS A 136 -14.83 -13.96 6.12
N PHE A 137 -13.91 -13.22 6.74
CA PHE A 137 -13.43 -13.55 8.07
C PHE A 137 -14.57 -13.57 9.09
N THR A 138 -15.47 -12.58 9.05
CA THR A 138 -16.62 -12.52 9.95
C THR A 138 -17.55 -13.71 9.75
N GLU A 139 -17.86 -14.08 8.51
CA GLU A 139 -18.69 -15.23 8.15
C GLU A 139 -18.10 -16.56 8.67
N LEU A 140 -16.78 -16.73 8.56
CA LEU A 140 -16.10 -17.98 8.88
C LEU A 140 -15.79 -18.16 10.37
N PHE A 141 -15.44 -17.07 11.07
CA PHE A 141 -14.87 -17.16 12.42
C PHE A 141 -15.70 -16.48 13.50
N ILE A 142 -16.67 -15.62 13.15
CA ILE A 142 -17.49 -14.90 14.13
C ILE A 142 -18.89 -15.50 14.19
N PRO A 143 -19.30 -16.10 15.32
CA PRO A 143 -20.62 -16.69 15.44
C PRO A 143 -21.70 -15.61 15.38
N SER A 144 -22.72 -15.83 14.55
CA SER A 144 -23.89 -14.97 14.52
C SER A 144 -24.80 -15.27 15.71
N PRO A 145 -25.24 -14.26 16.49
CA PRO A 145 -26.23 -14.49 17.54
C PRO A 145 -27.54 -14.97 16.92
N TRP A 146 -28.19 -15.93 17.59
CA TRP A 146 -29.52 -16.39 17.22
C TRP A 146 -30.48 -15.19 17.20
N ARG A 147 -31.09 -14.91 16.05
CA ARG A 147 -32.22 -13.97 15.98
C ARG A 147 -33.44 -14.72 16.51
N VAL A 148 -33.70 -14.58 17.81
CA VAL A 148 -34.96 -15.00 18.45
C VAL A 148 -35.98 -13.89 18.30
#